data_AF-A0A7S0ZYI0-F1
#
_entry.id   AF-A0A7S0ZYI0-F1
#
_cell.length_a   1.000
_cell.length_b   1.000
_cell.length_c   1.000
_cell.angle_alpha   90.00
_cell.angle_beta   90.00
_cell.angle_gamma   90.00
#
_symmetry.space_group_name_H-M   'P 1'
#
loop_
_entity.id
_entity.type
_entity.pdbx_description
1 polymer ?
#
loop_
_entity_poly.entity_id
_entity_poly.type
_entity_poly.pdbx_seq_one_letter_code
_entity_poly.pdbx_strand_id
1 'polypeptide(L)'
;MQAGAMIATPRTVPCSKYPPHFRARSHTVPYGVSGGQTARMNSMLATPPPQCPGHTVKTTQPRGGTPVSDHLDSPNHESWLTPAMQEQRRQQLGLDDATTKRFIESTEFVSLGCYCAVSRALQALGLKKHTYPFDWTRSSGGGVAHCLDNNFSDFFSHNSFKDHGDSGQCFGTEWGGSFWHHDPTTAKTKRDMQRRISRLLGKEEVANTKARFFVRAVNSSSEVVECVKLLKALRRALPDCKVHLLLLIDNQPVAGPVRVKDADCQDLLFFKIHNGLFADNGKNWTMQKQAESYARAVAFAVRFWTASDANQNEDAMTLADISASVVPFEGGDSASELFFPRGVISAPTSLAGSAGVANTSAPKSLPCSGNKGSKYGLVRKPTSGRIPGVGSAVVSSGRSWNVPQFSGAPRTVQAFGAMSPRAPCRARIVSAW
;
A
#
# COMPACT_ATOMS: atom_id res chain seq x y z
N MET A 1 -54.74 45.82 -26.98
CA MET A 1 -54.71 44.93 -25.81
C MET A 1 -53.25 44.52 -25.58
N GLN A 2 -52.63 45.08 -24.54
CA GLN A 2 -51.21 44.92 -24.20
C GLN A 2 -50.96 43.58 -23.50
N ALA A 3 -49.92 42.85 -23.92
CA ALA A 3 -49.36 41.74 -23.18
C ALA A 3 -47.97 42.17 -22.66
N GLY A 4 -47.86 42.30 -21.34
CA GLY A 4 -46.64 42.71 -20.65
C GLY A 4 -45.71 41.53 -20.38
N ALA A 5 -44.43 41.72 -20.68
CA ALA A 5 -43.34 40.81 -20.33
C ALA A 5 -42.94 41.01 -18.86
N MET A 6 -42.89 39.94 -18.07
CA MET A 6 -42.28 39.94 -16.75
C MET A 6 -40.84 39.43 -16.84
N ILE A 7 -39.88 40.31 -16.56
CA ILE A 7 -38.48 40.00 -16.35
C ILE A 7 -38.29 39.76 -14.84
N ALA A 8 -37.86 38.55 -14.46
CA ALA A 8 -37.50 38.23 -13.08
C ALA A 8 -36.05 38.65 -12.82
N THR A 9 -35.84 39.54 -11.85
CA THR A 9 -34.52 39.91 -11.31
C THR A 9 -34.08 38.93 -10.21
N PRO A 10 -32.77 38.66 -10.06
CA PRO A 10 -32.27 37.83 -8.98
C PRO A 10 -32.23 38.58 -7.65
N ARG A 11 -32.71 37.92 -6.59
CA ARG A 11 -32.61 38.38 -5.20
C ARG A 11 -31.16 38.30 -4.72
N THR A 12 -30.63 39.43 -4.29
CA THR A 12 -29.39 39.53 -3.52
C THR A 12 -29.64 39.16 -2.05
N VAL A 13 -28.81 38.27 -1.51
CA VAL A 13 -28.80 37.88 -0.09
C VAL A 13 -27.81 38.80 0.65
N PRO A 14 -28.17 39.41 1.78
CA PRO A 14 -27.23 40.26 2.52
C PRO A 14 -26.22 39.42 3.31
N CYS A 15 -24.94 39.68 3.03
CA CYS A 15 -23.81 39.10 3.75
C CYS A 15 -23.75 39.68 5.17
N SER A 16 -23.82 38.79 6.16
CA SER A 16 -23.76 39.11 7.58
C SER A 16 -22.35 39.58 7.99
N LYS A 17 -22.33 40.61 8.82
CA LYS A 17 -21.18 41.32 9.38
C LYS A 17 -20.33 40.40 10.27
N TYR A 18 -19.01 40.33 10.00
CA TYR A 18 -18.01 39.85 10.96
C TYR A 18 -17.48 41.04 11.78
N PRO A 19 -17.26 40.91 13.10
CA PRO A 19 -16.59 41.93 13.90
C PRO A 19 -15.06 41.81 13.77
N PRO A 20 -14.31 42.91 14.02
CA PRO A 20 -12.89 42.96 13.71
C PRO A 20 -11.97 42.75 14.93
N HIS A 21 -10.72 42.38 14.63
CA HIS A 21 -9.51 42.51 15.44
C HIS A 21 -9.35 41.68 16.73
N PHE A 22 -8.52 40.63 16.63
CA PHE A 22 -7.68 40.17 17.73
C PHE A 22 -6.22 40.52 17.42
N ARG A 23 -5.70 41.56 18.10
CA ARG A 23 -4.27 41.90 18.12
C ARG A 23 -3.54 40.92 19.03
N ALA A 24 -2.58 40.17 18.50
CA ALA A 24 -1.61 39.44 19.30
C ALA A 24 -0.70 40.45 20.04
N ARG A 25 -0.70 40.40 21.37
CA ARG A 25 0.24 41.15 22.21
C ARG A 25 1.60 40.46 22.17
N SER A 26 2.60 41.18 21.70
CA SER A 26 4.01 40.88 21.92
C SER A 26 4.35 41.08 23.39
N HIS A 27 4.75 40.02 24.08
CA HIS A 27 5.42 40.13 25.38
C HIS A 27 6.89 40.49 25.14
N THR A 28 7.22 41.76 25.34
CA THR A 28 8.58 42.23 25.61
C THR A 28 8.86 42.05 27.10
N VAL A 29 9.92 41.32 27.43
CA VAL A 29 10.54 41.29 28.76
C VAL A 29 11.86 42.06 28.66
N PRO A 30 12.19 42.97 29.58
CA PRO A 30 13.45 43.70 29.53
C PRO A 30 14.55 42.88 30.21
N TYR A 31 15.71 42.74 29.58
CA TYR A 31 16.93 42.37 30.27
C TYR A 31 18.01 43.43 30.03
N GLY A 32 18.56 43.89 31.15
CA GLY A 32 19.52 44.96 31.24
C GLY A 32 20.88 44.62 30.65
N VAL A 33 21.55 45.70 30.26
CA VAL A 33 22.92 45.76 29.78
C VAL A 33 23.88 45.58 30.95
N SER A 34 24.83 44.65 30.83
CA SER A 34 26.14 44.80 31.46
C SER A 34 27.21 43.98 30.73
N GLY A 35 28.19 44.69 30.16
CA GLY A 35 29.61 44.36 30.30
C GLY A 35 30.18 43.18 29.50
N GLY A 36 30.78 43.51 28.36
CA GLY A 36 32.13 43.13 27.92
C GLY A 36 32.68 41.73 28.23
N GLN A 37 33.01 40.99 27.18
CA GLN A 37 34.37 40.45 26.96
C GLN A 37 34.45 39.81 25.57
N THR A 38 35.39 40.30 24.76
CA THR A 38 35.82 39.70 23.50
C THR A 38 36.64 38.43 23.79
N ALA A 39 36.16 37.27 23.35
CA ALA A 39 36.96 36.05 23.33
C ALA A 39 36.78 35.29 22.00
N ARG A 40 37.92 34.98 21.39
CA ARG A 40 38.12 34.25 20.15
C ARG A 40 37.42 32.89 20.17
N MET A 41 36.65 32.57 19.12
CA MET A 41 36.24 31.19 18.84
C MET A 41 37.36 30.49 18.08
N ASN A 42 38.09 29.62 18.79
CA ASN A 42 38.90 28.57 18.20
C ASN A 42 38.00 27.44 17.71
N SER A 43 38.27 27.01 16.49
CA SER A 43 37.88 25.73 15.91
C SER A 43 38.24 24.58 16.86
N MET A 44 37.25 23.79 17.26
CA MET A 44 37.46 22.47 17.85
C MET A 44 36.85 21.41 16.94
N LEU A 45 37.75 20.60 16.37
CA LEU A 45 37.48 19.33 15.74
C LEU A 45 36.81 18.40 16.75
N ALA A 46 35.61 17.93 16.44
CA ALA A 46 34.96 16.85 17.19
C ALA A 46 35.66 15.52 16.85
N THR A 47 36.18 14.84 17.87
CA THR A 47 36.63 13.46 17.80
C THR A 47 35.44 12.50 17.67
N PRO A 48 35.53 11.44 16.86
CA PRO A 48 34.47 10.43 16.75
C PRO A 48 34.40 9.55 18.01
N PRO A 49 33.20 9.02 18.35
CA PRO A 49 33.01 8.15 19.51
C PRO A 49 33.69 6.77 19.32
N PRO A 50 34.00 6.08 20.43
CA PRO A 50 34.72 4.80 20.39
C PRO A 50 33.87 3.70 19.76
N GLN A 51 34.49 2.96 18.84
CA GLN A 51 33.92 1.79 18.18
C GLN A 51 33.73 0.65 19.18
N CYS A 52 32.55 0.04 19.20
CA CYS A 52 32.29 -1.20 19.92
C CYS A 52 33.09 -2.37 19.30
N PRO A 53 33.66 -3.28 20.11
CA PRO A 53 34.38 -4.45 19.61
C PRO A 53 33.42 -5.39 18.88
N GLY A 54 33.85 -5.80 17.68
CA GLY A 54 32.99 -6.31 16.62
C GLY A 54 32.53 -7.75 16.79
N HIS A 55 31.23 -7.96 16.54
CA HIS A 55 30.73 -9.23 16.05
C HIS A 55 31.12 -9.37 14.57
N THR A 56 32.11 -10.21 14.29
CA THR A 56 32.47 -10.60 12.92
C THR A 56 31.37 -11.50 12.36
N VAL A 57 30.32 -10.90 11.78
CA VAL A 57 29.39 -11.64 10.92
C VAL A 57 30.20 -12.08 9.70
N LYS A 58 30.36 -13.39 9.51
CA LYS A 58 30.95 -13.95 8.29
C LYS A 58 30.01 -13.65 7.12
N THR A 59 30.22 -12.52 6.46
CA THR A 59 29.54 -12.18 5.21
C THR A 59 30.05 -13.11 4.12
N THR A 60 29.32 -14.19 3.86
CA THR A 60 29.52 -15.01 2.65
C THR A 60 29.31 -14.11 1.44
N GLN A 61 30.37 -13.87 0.65
CA GLN A 61 30.25 -13.10 -0.58
C GLN A 61 29.25 -13.80 -1.53
N PRO A 62 28.26 -13.07 -2.07
CA PRO A 62 27.32 -13.63 -3.03
C PRO A 62 28.07 -14.08 -4.29
N ARG A 63 27.80 -15.31 -4.76
CA ARG A 63 28.31 -15.79 -6.05
C ARG A 63 27.82 -14.87 -7.16
N GLY A 64 28.70 -14.53 -8.09
CA GLY A 64 28.42 -13.61 -9.21
C GLY A 64 27.33 -14.13 -10.14
N GLY A 65 26.07 -13.91 -9.76
CA GLY A 65 24.92 -14.02 -10.64
C GLY A 65 24.91 -12.86 -11.63
N THR A 66 24.43 -13.12 -12.84
CA THR A 66 24.15 -12.07 -13.83
C THR A 66 23.27 -10.99 -13.21
N PRO A 67 23.57 -9.69 -13.41
CA PRO A 67 22.77 -8.61 -12.83
C PRO A 67 21.33 -8.72 -13.34
N VAL A 68 20.40 -8.87 -12.40
CA VAL A 68 18.95 -8.85 -12.65
C VAL A 68 18.63 -7.48 -13.26
N SER A 69 18.35 -7.44 -14.57
CA SER A 69 18.02 -6.20 -15.28
C SER A 69 16.65 -5.67 -14.86
N ASP A 70 16.36 -4.40 -15.14
CA ASP A 70 15.06 -3.71 -14.88
C ASP A 70 13.85 -4.31 -15.66
N HIS A 71 13.94 -5.58 -16.05
CA HIS A 71 12.96 -6.34 -16.83
C HIS A 71 11.56 -6.39 -16.19
N LEU A 72 11.45 -6.26 -14.86
CA LEU A 72 10.16 -6.31 -14.17
C LEU A 72 9.20 -5.18 -14.59
N ASP A 73 9.76 -4.04 -15.00
CA ASP A 73 8.99 -2.90 -15.51
C ASP A 73 8.74 -2.96 -17.03
N SER A 74 9.28 -3.96 -17.75
CA SER A 74 9.04 -4.12 -19.19
C SER A 74 7.69 -4.81 -19.45
N PRO A 75 6.65 -4.11 -19.95
CA PRO A 75 5.32 -4.69 -20.18
C PRO A 75 5.30 -5.73 -21.31
N ASN A 76 6.38 -5.86 -22.07
CA ASN A 76 6.43 -6.62 -23.33
C ASN A 76 6.38 -8.15 -23.18
N HIS A 77 6.40 -8.68 -21.96
CA HIS A 77 6.40 -10.13 -21.74
C HIS A 77 5.04 -10.69 -21.30
N GLU A 78 4.13 -9.85 -20.81
CA GLU A 78 2.86 -10.29 -20.27
C GLU A 78 1.71 -9.76 -21.14
N SER A 79 1.11 -10.65 -21.94
CA SER A 79 0.03 -10.31 -22.90
C SER A 79 -1.15 -9.58 -22.24
N TRP A 80 -1.41 -9.88 -20.97
CA TRP A 80 -2.46 -9.27 -20.18
C TRP A 80 -2.12 -7.83 -19.73
N LEU A 81 -0.89 -7.34 -19.87
CA LEU A 81 -0.49 -5.96 -19.55
C LEU A 81 -0.43 -5.03 -20.77
N THR A 82 -0.84 -5.51 -21.96
CA THR A 82 -0.81 -4.70 -23.19
C THR A 82 -1.77 -3.49 -23.11
N PRO A 83 -1.48 -2.37 -23.82
CA PRO A 83 -2.34 -1.19 -23.82
C PRO A 83 -3.81 -1.46 -24.21
N ALA A 84 -4.04 -2.36 -25.16
CA ALA A 84 -5.39 -2.78 -25.56
C ALA A 84 -6.14 -3.45 -24.40
N MET A 85 -5.47 -4.34 -23.66
CA MET A 85 -6.07 -4.98 -22.47
C MET A 85 -6.31 -3.98 -21.33
N GLN A 86 -5.42 -3.01 -21.15
CA GLN A 86 -5.59 -1.95 -20.15
C GLN A 86 -6.83 -1.10 -20.44
N GLU A 87 -7.02 -0.68 -21.69
CA GLU A 87 -8.21 0.07 -22.12
C GLU A 87 -9.49 -0.74 -21.93
N GLN A 88 -9.50 -2.01 -22.37
CA GLN A 88 -10.63 -2.90 -22.17
C GLN A 88 -10.99 -3.02 -20.68
N ARG A 89 -10.01 -3.19 -19.78
CA ARG A 89 -10.26 -3.26 -18.33
C ARG A 89 -10.82 -1.96 -17.78
N ARG A 90 -10.29 -0.80 -18.19
CA ARG A 90 -10.80 0.49 -17.74
C ARG A 90 -12.27 0.66 -18.13
N GLN A 91 -12.64 0.33 -19.37
CA GLN A 91 -14.04 0.37 -19.82
C GLN A 91 -14.92 -0.57 -19.00
N GLN A 92 -14.51 -1.84 -18.83
CA GLN A 92 -15.27 -2.82 -18.04
C GLN A 92 -15.46 -2.43 -16.58
N LEU A 93 -14.53 -1.66 -16.02
CA LEU A 93 -14.56 -1.22 -14.63
C LEU A 93 -15.09 0.21 -14.48
N GLY A 94 -15.66 0.80 -15.53
CA GLY A 94 -16.26 2.14 -15.49
C GLY A 94 -15.26 3.25 -15.16
N LEU A 95 -14.06 3.18 -15.74
CA LEU A 95 -13.01 4.20 -15.63
C LEU A 95 -12.88 5.07 -16.88
N ASP A 96 -13.83 4.96 -17.81
CA ASP A 96 -13.82 5.64 -19.10
C ASP A 96 -14.73 6.88 -19.16
N ASP A 97 -15.52 7.13 -18.12
CA ASP A 97 -16.33 8.35 -18.01
C ASP A 97 -15.44 9.60 -17.85
N ALA A 98 -15.99 10.77 -18.22
CA ALA A 98 -15.24 12.02 -18.27
C ALA A 98 -14.75 12.50 -16.90
N THR A 99 -15.53 12.26 -15.83
CA THR A 99 -15.18 12.68 -14.48
C THR A 99 -14.03 11.82 -13.95
N THR A 100 -14.13 10.50 -14.12
CA THR A 100 -13.09 9.56 -13.73
C THR A 100 -11.79 9.76 -14.50
N LYS A 101 -11.86 9.97 -15.83
CA LYS A 101 -10.68 10.29 -16.65
C LYS A 101 -9.94 11.54 -16.13
N ARG A 102 -10.68 12.61 -15.84
CA ARG A 102 -10.10 13.85 -15.30
C ARG A 102 -9.40 13.61 -13.97
N PHE A 103 -10.00 12.83 -13.07
CA PHE A 103 -9.37 12.45 -11.80
C PHE A 103 -8.09 11.64 -12.01
N ILE A 104 -8.10 10.67 -12.93
CA ILE A 104 -6.94 9.86 -13.27
C ILE A 104 -5.79 10.72 -13.85
N GLU A 105 -6.12 11.69 -14.71
CA GLU A 105 -5.14 12.60 -15.32
C GLU A 105 -4.49 13.54 -14.29
N SER A 106 -5.28 14.06 -13.35
CA SER A 106 -4.82 14.99 -12.31
C SER A 106 -4.13 14.32 -11.12
N THR A 107 -4.19 12.99 -11.03
CA THR A 107 -3.69 12.22 -9.88
C THR A 107 -2.50 11.34 -10.27
N GLU A 108 -1.55 11.19 -9.36
CA GLU A 108 -0.45 10.22 -9.49
C GLU A 108 -0.76 8.98 -8.65
N PHE A 109 -0.68 7.79 -9.27
CA PHE A 109 -0.98 6.52 -8.63
C PHE A 109 0.31 5.85 -8.17
N VAL A 110 0.38 5.51 -6.88
CA VAL A 110 1.60 5.04 -6.23
C VAL A 110 1.31 3.76 -5.44
N SER A 111 2.10 2.71 -5.68
CA SER A 111 2.09 1.53 -4.82
C SER A 111 3.00 1.77 -3.60
N LEU A 112 2.51 1.46 -2.41
CA LEU A 112 3.28 1.44 -1.16
C LEU A 112 3.79 0.04 -0.80
N GLY A 113 3.75 -0.88 -1.76
CA GLY A 113 4.35 -2.20 -1.65
C GLY A 113 3.56 -3.16 -0.80
N CYS A 114 4.25 -3.80 0.16
CA CYS A 114 3.93 -5.10 0.75
C CYS A 114 4.02 -6.26 -0.25
N TYR A 115 3.47 -6.10 -1.46
CA TYR A 115 3.52 -7.11 -2.49
C TYR A 115 3.47 -6.51 -3.91
N CYS A 116 4.22 -7.10 -4.84
CA CYS A 116 4.36 -6.59 -6.20
C CYS A 116 3.07 -6.62 -7.02
N ALA A 117 2.06 -7.40 -6.62
CA ALA A 117 0.75 -7.40 -7.28
C ALA A 117 0.05 -6.03 -7.24
N VAL A 118 0.36 -5.17 -6.27
CA VAL A 118 -0.18 -3.80 -6.23
C VAL A 118 0.32 -2.99 -7.43
N SER A 119 1.64 -2.99 -7.66
CA SER A 119 2.26 -2.36 -8.84
C SER A 119 1.71 -2.95 -10.15
N ARG A 120 1.59 -4.29 -10.22
CA ARG A 120 0.99 -4.98 -11.37
C ARG A 120 -0.47 -4.59 -11.61
N ALA A 121 -1.28 -4.40 -10.57
CA ALA A 121 -2.66 -3.94 -10.69
C ALA A 121 -2.74 -2.53 -11.30
N LEU A 122 -1.86 -1.62 -10.88
CA LEU A 122 -1.76 -0.29 -11.46
C LEU A 122 -1.32 -0.34 -12.93
N GLN A 123 -0.38 -1.24 -13.29
CA GLN A 123 -0.01 -1.49 -14.69
C GLN A 123 -1.18 -2.06 -15.50
N ALA A 124 -1.94 -2.99 -14.93
CA ALA A 124 -3.07 -3.65 -15.60
C ALA A 124 -4.19 -2.68 -15.97
N LEU A 125 -4.29 -1.55 -15.26
CA LEU A 125 -5.20 -0.45 -15.54
C LEU A 125 -4.55 0.68 -16.37
N GLY A 126 -3.26 0.59 -16.69
CA GLY A 126 -2.50 1.68 -17.32
C GLY A 126 -2.38 2.94 -16.46
N LEU A 127 -2.50 2.81 -15.14
CA LEU A 127 -2.41 3.92 -14.18
C LEU A 127 -0.99 4.15 -13.66
N LYS A 128 -0.11 3.14 -13.76
CA LYS A 128 1.29 3.26 -13.33
C LYS A 128 2.12 4.01 -14.37
N LYS A 129 2.39 5.30 -14.12
CA LYS A 129 3.23 6.15 -14.99
C LYS A 129 4.72 6.03 -14.65
N HIS A 130 5.03 5.78 -13.39
CA HIS A 130 6.39 5.73 -12.87
C HIS A 130 6.59 4.52 -11.93
N THR A 131 7.85 4.20 -11.63
CA THR A 131 8.21 3.21 -10.60
C THR A 131 8.51 3.92 -9.28
N TYR A 132 8.05 3.37 -8.17
CA TYR A 132 8.20 3.94 -6.83
C TYR A 132 9.05 3.04 -5.92
N PRO A 133 9.54 3.56 -4.78
CA PRO A 133 10.48 2.84 -3.92
C PRO A 133 9.96 1.49 -3.43
N PHE A 134 8.63 1.34 -3.32
CA PHE A 134 8.00 0.16 -2.74
C PHE A 134 7.34 -0.78 -3.76
N ASP A 135 7.44 -0.53 -5.07
CA ASP A 135 6.76 -1.36 -6.10
C ASP A 135 7.21 -2.83 -6.09
N TRP A 136 8.47 -3.06 -5.72
CA TRP A 136 9.17 -4.34 -5.86
C TRP A 136 9.87 -4.73 -4.55
N THR A 137 9.34 -4.28 -3.42
CA THR A 137 9.83 -4.59 -2.07
C THR A 137 8.73 -5.21 -1.22
N ARG A 138 9.12 -5.96 -0.18
CA ARG A 138 8.22 -6.29 0.92
C ARG A 138 8.33 -5.18 1.95
N SER A 139 7.20 -4.79 2.53
CA SER A 139 7.13 -3.75 3.56
C SER A 139 5.93 -3.96 4.46
N SER A 140 6.09 -3.73 5.76
CA SER A 140 4.98 -3.52 6.69
C SER A 140 4.48 -2.07 6.64
N GLY A 141 3.28 -1.81 7.14
CA GLY A 141 2.68 -0.48 7.19
C GLY A 141 3.50 0.45 8.08
N GLY A 142 3.94 -0.10 9.23
CA GLY A 142 4.91 0.54 10.11
C GLY A 142 6.23 0.87 9.42
N GLY A 143 6.79 -0.04 8.62
CA GLY A 143 8.03 0.19 7.89
C GLY A 143 7.94 1.30 6.83
N VAL A 144 6.82 1.36 6.09
CA VAL A 144 6.57 2.48 5.16
C VAL A 144 6.45 3.81 5.92
N ALA A 145 5.69 3.83 7.02
CA ALA A 145 5.56 5.02 7.85
C ALA A 145 6.91 5.47 8.42
N HIS A 146 7.75 4.54 8.88
CA HIS A 146 9.11 4.80 9.34
C HIS A 146 9.97 5.45 8.25
N CYS A 147 9.99 4.90 7.03
CA CYS A 147 10.74 5.50 5.93
C CYS A 147 10.28 6.93 5.62
N LEU A 148 8.96 7.18 5.65
CA LEU A 148 8.42 8.53 5.44
C LEU A 148 8.84 9.50 6.55
N ASP A 149 8.67 9.09 7.82
CA ASP A 149 8.98 9.91 8.98
C ASP A 149 10.49 10.17 9.14
N ASN A 150 11.33 9.24 8.67
CA ASN A 150 12.78 9.33 8.74
C ASN A 150 13.43 9.81 7.42
N ASN A 151 12.64 10.39 6.50
CA ASN A 151 13.10 10.87 5.19
C ASN A 151 13.96 9.84 4.41
N PHE A 152 13.64 8.56 4.55
CA PHE A 152 14.33 7.43 3.91
C PHE A 152 15.83 7.32 4.25
N SER A 153 16.30 7.91 5.36
CA SER A 153 17.74 7.96 5.66
C SER A 153 18.40 6.59 5.84
N ASP A 154 17.65 5.59 6.29
CA ASP A 154 18.05 4.20 6.45
C ASP A 154 17.42 3.26 5.40
N PHE A 155 16.82 3.78 4.33
CA PHE A 155 16.12 2.96 3.33
C PHE A 155 17.00 1.88 2.69
N PHE A 156 18.29 2.17 2.51
CA PHE A 156 19.28 1.26 1.94
C PHE A 156 20.05 0.42 2.97
N SER A 157 19.73 0.54 4.26
CA SER A 157 20.33 -0.32 5.27
C SER A 157 19.83 -1.75 5.11
N HIS A 158 20.71 -2.72 5.34
CA HIS A 158 20.32 -4.13 5.42
C HIS A 158 21.08 -4.80 6.56
N ASN A 159 20.39 -5.63 7.31
CA ASN A 159 20.92 -6.37 8.46
C ASN A 159 20.90 -7.89 8.23
N SER A 160 20.30 -8.33 7.12
CA SER A 160 20.22 -9.74 6.75
C SER A 160 20.22 -9.92 5.24
N PHE A 161 20.73 -11.05 4.79
CA PHE A 161 20.74 -11.49 3.40
C PHE A 161 20.38 -12.98 3.34
N LYS A 162 19.43 -13.34 2.49
CA LYS A 162 19.03 -14.73 2.23
C LYS A 162 18.88 -14.94 0.73
N ASP A 163 19.49 -15.99 0.21
CA ASP A 163 19.26 -16.45 -1.16
C ASP A 163 18.13 -17.49 -1.16
N HIS A 164 17.02 -17.18 -1.82
CA HIS A 164 15.85 -18.05 -1.93
C HIS A 164 15.85 -18.83 -3.26
N GLY A 165 17.01 -18.94 -3.93
CA GLY A 165 17.16 -19.66 -5.20
C GLY A 165 16.33 -19.01 -6.29
N ASP A 166 15.45 -19.78 -6.93
CA ASP A 166 14.61 -19.31 -8.04
C ASP A 166 13.64 -18.18 -7.64
N SER A 167 13.40 -17.99 -6.33
CA SER A 167 12.57 -16.89 -5.83
C SER A 167 13.33 -15.56 -5.67
N GLY A 168 14.65 -15.56 -5.86
CA GLY A 168 15.50 -14.37 -5.80
C GLY A 168 16.24 -14.20 -4.46
N GLN A 169 16.85 -13.02 -4.30
CA GLN A 169 17.66 -12.67 -3.15
C GLN A 169 16.90 -11.69 -2.26
N CYS A 170 16.83 -11.98 -0.96
CA CYS A 170 16.16 -11.15 0.04
C CYS A 170 17.20 -10.39 0.87
N PHE A 171 17.16 -9.06 0.80
CA PHE A 171 17.94 -8.17 1.68
C PHE A 171 17.01 -7.54 2.71
N GLY A 172 16.99 -8.07 3.94
CA GLY A 172 16.17 -7.55 5.03
C GLY A 172 16.76 -6.28 5.63
N THR A 173 15.91 -5.30 5.93
CA THR A 173 16.29 -3.92 6.28
C THR A 173 15.97 -3.57 7.73
N GLU A 174 16.58 -2.50 8.25
CA GLU A 174 16.33 -2.01 9.61
C GLU A 174 14.93 -1.40 9.77
N TRP A 175 14.38 -0.85 8.69
CA TRP A 175 13.02 -0.31 8.67
C TRP A 175 11.93 -1.39 8.61
N GLY A 176 12.30 -2.68 8.66
CA GLY A 176 11.35 -3.81 8.76
C GLY A 176 10.77 -4.30 7.44
N GLY A 177 11.41 -4.00 6.30
CA GLY A 177 11.06 -4.58 5.00
C GLY A 177 12.24 -5.27 4.33
N SER A 178 12.12 -5.51 3.04
CA SER A 178 13.18 -6.18 2.29
C SER A 178 13.14 -5.94 0.78
N PHE A 179 14.33 -5.98 0.17
CA PHE A 179 14.50 -5.96 -1.29
C PHE A 179 14.58 -7.39 -1.83
N TRP A 180 13.77 -7.70 -2.85
CA TRP A 180 13.70 -9.04 -3.48
C TRP A 180 14.20 -9.07 -4.92
N HIS A 181 14.07 -7.93 -5.60
CA HIS A 181 14.33 -7.79 -7.03
C HIS A 181 15.51 -6.87 -7.34
N HIS A 182 16.07 -6.26 -6.31
CA HIS A 182 17.12 -5.27 -6.44
C HIS A 182 18.18 -5.54 -5.38
N ASP A 183 19.45 -5.45 -5.76
CA ASP A 183 20.55 -5.48 -4.82
C ASP A 183 20.80 -4.05 -4.29
N PRO A 184 20.43 -3.73 -3.03
CA PRO A 184 20.56 -2.39 -2.46
C PRO A 184 22.02 -2.01 -2.18
N THR A 185 22.98 -2.92 -2.34
CA THR A 185 24.41 -2.63 -2.16
C THR A 185 25.03 -1.98 -3.40
N THR A 186 24.45 -2.20 -4.57
CA THR A 186 24.98 -1.68 -5.84
C THR A 186 24.71 -0.18 -6.02
N ALA A 187 25.69 0.54 -6.56
CA ALA A 187 25.57 1.98 -6.80
C ALA A 187 24.43 2.34 -7.77
N LYS A 188 24.17 1.51 -8.79
CA LYS A 188 23.06 1.70 -9.73
C LYS A 188 21.72 1.64 -9.00
N THR A 189 21.45 0.57 -8.24
CA THR A 189 20.19 0.43 -7.49
C THR A 189 19.98 1.59 -6.53
N LYS A 190 21.00 2.00 -5.78
CA LYS A 190 20.90 3.15 -4.87
C LYS A 190 20.50 4.42 -5.62
N ARG A 191 21.14 4.72 -6.76
CA ARG A 191 20.80 5.88 -7.59
C ARG A 191 19.36 5.80 -8.11
N ASP A 192 18.96 4.65 -8.64
CA ASP A 192 17.61 4.46 -9.18
C ASP A 192 16.53 4.62 -8.11
N MET A 193 16.72 3.98 -6.95
CA MET A 193 15.81 4.11 -5.82
C MET A 193 15.80 5.52 -5.23
N GLN A 194 16.95 6.20 -5.14
CA GLN A 194 17.00 7.59 -4.70
C GLN A 194 16.14 8.49 -5.61
N ARG A 195 16.23 8.30 -6.94
CA ARG A 195 15.35 9.01 -7.89
C ARG A 195 13.87 8.70 -7.63
N ARG A 196 13.52 7.43 -7.39
CA ARG A 196 12.15 7.01 -7.06
C ARG A 196 11.65 7.63 -5.75
N ILE A 197 12.51 7.77 -4.74
CA ILE A 197 12.22 8.44 -3.46
C ILE A 197 12.00 9.94 -3.70
N SER A 198 12.91 10.60 -4.43
CA SER A 198 12.78 12.02 -4.74
C SER A 198 11.49 12.29 -5.52
N ARG A 199 11.12 11.44 -6.48
CA ARG A 199 9.82 11.49 -7.19
C ARG A 199 8.63 11.34 -6.25
N LEU A 200 8.67 10.34 -5.35
CA LEU A 200 7.61 10.12 -4.35
C LEU A 200 7.36 11.40 -3.54
N LEU A 201 8.45 12.02 -3.08
CA LEU A 201 8.46 13.25 -2.27
C LEU A 201 8.23 14.54 -3.07
N GLY A 202 7.93 14.44 -4.37
CA GLY A 202 7.58 15.59 -5.19
C GLY A 202 8.76 16.44 -5.67
N LYS A 203 9.99 15.90 -5.65
CA LYS A 203 11.25 16.61 -5.95
C LYS A 203 11.81 16.35 -7.35
N GLU A 204 11.12 15.55 -8.16
CA GLU A 204 11.56 15.13 -9.51
C GLU A 204 10.38 15.20 -10.50
N GLU A 205 10.11 14.13 -11.27
CA GLU A 205 9.20 14.11 -12.42
C GLU A 205 7.72 14.41 -12.07
N VAL A 206 7.38 14.35 -10.78
CA VAL A 206 6.01 14.56 -10.30
C VAL A 206 6.03 15.68 -9.27
N ALA A 207 5.35 16.79 -9.54
CA ALA A 207 5.28 17.93 -8.61
C ALA A 207 4.70 17.54 -7.25
N ASN A 208 5.20 18.17 -6.18
CA ASN A 208 4.73 18.00 -4.79
C ASN A 208 3.29 18.47 -4.56
N THR A 209 2.70 19.24 -5.48
CA THR A 209 1.30 19.71 -5.41
C THR A 209 0.31 18.78 -6.10
N LYS A 210 0.78 17.90 -6.99
CA LYS A 210 -0.11 16.98 -7.72
C LYS A 210 -0.71 15.97 -6.74
N ALA A 211 -2.01 15.68 -6.85
CA ALA A 211 -2.67 14.72 -5.97
C ALA A 211 -2.02 13.33 -6.02
N ARG A 212 -2.09 12.58 -4.92
CA ARG A 212 -1.50 11.25 -4.77
C ARG A 212 -2.56 10.24 -4.37
N PHE A 213 -2.64 9.15 -5.12
CA PHE A 213 -3.46 7.99 -4.81
C PHE A 213 -2.55 6.82 -4.46
N PHE A 214 -2.48 6.51 -3.18
CA PHE A 214 -1.67 5.42 -2.66
C PHE A 214 -2.48 4.13 -2.58
N VAL A 215 -1.86 3.03 -2.97
CA VAL A 215 -2.43 1.68 -2.84
C VAL A 215 -1.47 0.81 -2.04
N ARG A 216 -2.01 0.09 -1.06
CA ARG A 216 -1.23 -0.83 -0.23
C ARG A 216 -2.01 -2.11 0.01
N ALA A 217 -1.37 -3.26 -0.20
CA ALA A 217 -1.81 -4.50 0.41
C ALA A 217 -1.34 -4.54 1.87
N VAL A 218 -2.25 -4.82 2.80
CA VAL A 218 -1.87 -4.93 4.22
C VAL A 218 -1.14 -6.26 4.46
N ASN A 219 -0.05 -6.23 5.22
CA ASN A 219 0.73 -7.44 5.48
C ASN A 219 0.03 -8.40 6.45
N SER A 220 -0.78 -7.86 7.35
CA SER A 220 -1.52 -8.60 8.37
C SER A 220 -2.79 -7.85 8.74
N SER A 221 -3.71 -8.53 9.43
CA SER A 221 -4.91 -7.89 9.96
C SER A 221 -4.61 -6.79 11.00
N SER A 222 -3.45 -6.84 11.68
CA SER A 222 -3.07 -5.79 12.64
C SER A 222 -2.75 -4.45 11.98
N GLU A 223 -2.35 -4.42 10.70
CA GLU A 223 -2.10 -3.17 9.99
C GLU A 223 -3.37 -2.35 9.75
N VAL A 224 -4.56 -2.95 9.86
CA VAL A 224 -5.84 -2.24 9.71
C VAL A 224 -5.95 -1.13 10.75
N VAL A 225 -5.53 -1.34 12.00
CA VAL A 225 -5.57 -0.28 13.03
C VAL A 225 -4.43 0.72 12.87
N GLU A 226 -3.31 0.32 12.27
CA GLU A 226 -2.14 1.16 12.04
C GLU A 226 -2.27 2.09 10.83
N CYS A 227 -3.28 1.87 9.98
CA CYS A 227 -3.50 2.63 8.75
C CYS A 227 -3.56 4.15 8.95
N VAL A 228 -4.10 4.61 10.09
CA VAL A 228 -4.22 6.04 10.41
C VAL A 228 -2.83 6.64 10.64
N LYS A 229 -1.90 5.89 11.25
CA LYS A 229 -0.51 6.31 11.40
C LYS A 229 0.15 6.46 10.03
N LEU A 230 -0.06 5.50 9.14
CA LEU A 230 0.46 5.56 7.76
C LEU A 230 -0.11 6.76 6.98
N LEU A 231 -1.43 6.99 7.03
CA LEU A 231 -2.06 8.13 6.37
C LEU A 231 -1.50 9.46 6.90
N LYS A 232 -1.31 9.58 8.21
CA LYS A 232 -0.70 10.77 8.83
C LYS A 232 0.76 10.95 8.38
N ALA A 233 1.54 9.87 8.27
CA ALA A 233 2.92 9.94 7.78
C ALA A 233 2.98 10.43 6.32
N LEU A 234 2.10 9.91 5.45
CA LEU A 234 1.99 10.37 4.06
C LEU A 234 1.66 11.86 3.96
N ARG A 235 0.66 12.33 4.73
CA ARG A 235 0.26 13.74 4.77
C ARG A 235 1.38 14.66 5.29
N ARG A 236 2.16 14.21 6.28
CA ARG A 236 3.35 14.96 6.76
C ARG A 236 4.44 15.03 5.71
N ALA A 237 4.71 13.94 5.02
CA ALA A 237 5.75 13.88 3.98
C ALA A 237 5.37 14.67 2.72
N LEU A 238 4.08 14.93 2.51
CA LEU A 238 3.52 15.55 1.31
C LEU A 238 2.46 16.61 1.66
N PRO A 239 2.83 17.68 2.37
CA PRO A 239 1.87 18.64 2.93
C PRO A 239 1.09 19.43 1.87
N ASP A 240 1.67 19.60 0.68
CA ASP A 240 1.12 20.45 -0.38
C ASP A 240 0.22 19.69 -1.38
N CYS A 241 -0.02 18.38 -1.17
CA CYS A 241 -0.90 17.60 -2.05
C CYS A 241 -2.07 16.96 -1.33
N LYS A 242 -3.14 16.71 -2.09
CA LYS A 242 -4.23 15.84 -1.67
C LYS A 242 -3.75 14.39 -1.69
N VAL A 243 -3.89 13.71 -0.54
CA VAL A 243 -3.53 12.31 -0.35
C VAL A 243 -4.79 11.46 -0.25
N HIS A 244 -4.88 10.42 -1.08
CA HIS A 244 -5.87 9.35 -1.00
C HIS A 244 -5.16 8.02 -0.71
N LEU A 245 -5.72 7.17 0.14
CA LEU A 245 -5.14 5.88 0.53
C LEU A 245 -6.19 4.75 0.42
N LEU A 246 -5.88 3.77 -0.43
CA LEU A 246 -6.63 2.51 -0.54
C LEU A 246 -5.83 1.38 0.12
N LEU A 247 -6.44 0.71 1.10
CA LEU A 247 -5.92 -0.49 1.73
C LEU A 247 -6.64 -1.75 1.22
N LEU A 248 -5.86 -2.72 0.76
CA LEU A 248 -6.32 -4.01 0.28
C LEU A 248 -6.12 -5.03 1.40
N ILE A 249 -7.21 -5.68 1.83
CA ILE A 249 -7.22 -6.66 2.93
C ILE A 249 -7.41 -8.04 2.33
N ASP A 250 -6.33 -8.82 2.23
CA ASP A 250 -6.37 -10.16 1.66
C ASP A 250 -7.00 -11.20 2.57
N ASN A 251 -7.28 -12.37 1.97
CA ASN A 251 -7.76 -13.56 2.67
C ASN A 251 -9.07 -13.37 3.45
N GLN A 252 -10.03 -12.68 2.84
CA GLN A 252 -11.34 -12.41 3.44
C GLN A 252 -12.44 -13.30 2.84
N PRO A 253 -13.44 -13.74 3.62
CA PRO A 253 -14.52 -14.61 3.11
C PRO A 253 -15.51 -13.88 2.19
N VAL A 254 -15.55 -12.55 2.27
CA VAL A 254 -16.38 -11.69 1.43
C VAL A 254 -15.49 -10.59 0.88
N ALA A 255 -15.50 -10.41 -0.43
CA ALA A 255 -14.84 -9.28 -1.07
C ALA A 255 -15.77 -8.07 -1.11
N GLY A 256 -15.20 -6.88 -0.99
CA GLY A 256 -15.96 -5.66 -1.12
C GLY A 256 -15.29 -4.46 -0.45
N PRO A 257 -15.72 -3.26 -0.83
CA PRO A 257 -15.28 -2.02 -0.21
C PRO A 257 -15.77 -1.91 1.23
N VAL A 258 -15.04 -1.15 2.05
CA VAL A 258 -15.46 -0.75 3.39
C VAL A 258 -15.04 0.69 3.63
N ARG A 259 -16.01 1.54 3.94
CA ARG A 259 -15.81 2.97 4.18
C ARG A 259 -15.60 3.27 5.67
N VAL A 260 -14.69 4.20 5.96
CA VAL A 260 -14.46 4.71 7.31
C VAL A 260 -15.43 5.86 7.61
N LYS A 261 -16.10 5.81 8.76
CA LYS A 261 -17.03 6.85 9.23
C LYS A 261 -16.33 8.10 9.76
N ASP A 262 -15.09 7.94 10.23
CA ASP A 262 -14.35 8.98 10.92
C ASP A 262 -13.98 10.14 9.96
N ALA A 263 -14.31 11.37 10.36
CA ALA A 263 -14.13 12.56 9.51
C ALA A 263 -12.67 12.79 9.09
N ASP A 264 -11.70 12.46 9.96
CA ASP A 264 -10.27 12.60 9.67
C ASP A 264 -9.75 11.57 8.64
N CYS A 265 -10.57 10.56 8.33
CA CYS A 265 -10.26 9.41 7.49
C CYS A 265 -11.10 9.37 6.19
N GLN A 266 -11.69 10.49 5.74
CA GLN A 266 -12.45 10.53 4.48
C GLN A 266 -11.62 10.16 3.24
N ASP A 267 -10.29 10.29 3.32
CA ASP A 267 -9.36 9.92 2.26
C ASP A 267 -8.82 8.48 2.41
N LEU A 268 -9.38 7.70 3.32
CA LEU A 268 -9.02 6.31 3.55
C LEU A 268 -10.18 5.40 3.14
N LEU A 269 -9.87 4.42 2.31
CA LEU A 269 -10.80 3.37 1.91
C LEU A 269 -10.17 2.00 2.11
N PHE A 270 -10.97 1.03 2.51
CA PHE A 270 -10.56 -0.37 2.56
C PHE A 270 -11.27 -1.16 1.47
N PHE A 271 -10.64 -2.23 1.02
CA PHE A 271 -11.25 -3.21 0.12
C PHE A 271 -10.82 -4.62 0.52
N LYS A 272 -11.78 -5.45 0.90
CA LYS A 272 -11.58 -6.86 1.22
C LYS A 272 -11.40 -7.66 -0.06
N ILE A 273 -10.38 -8.50 -0.11
CA ILE A 273 -10.05 -9.37 -1.23
C ILE A 273 -10.37 -10.82 -0.84
N HIS A 274 -11.11 -11.49 -1.71
CA HIS A 274 -11.66 -12.82 -1.42
C HIS A 274 -10.56 -13.87 -1.23
N ASN A 275 -10.71 -14.73 -0.22
CA ASN A 275 -9.75 -15.79 0.13
C ASN A 275 -9.62 -16.90 -0.92
N GLY A 276 -10.58 -17.02 -1.85
CA GLY A 276 -10.53 -17.98 -2.94
C GLY A 276 -9.29 -17.88 -3.85
N LEU A 277 -8.60 -16.72 -3.85
CA LEU A 277 -7.30 -16.58 -4.52
C LEU A 277 -6.20 -17.41 -3.86
N PHE A 278 -6.26 -17.60 -2.54
CA PHE A 278 -5.22 -18.25 -1.73
C PHE A 278 -5.64 -19.63 -1.22
N ALA A 279 -6.88 -20.04 -1.51
CA ALA A 279 -7.40 -21.37 -1.19
C ALA A 279 -6.51 -22.49 -1.76
N ASP A 280 -6.56 -23.66 -1.11
CA ASP A 280 -5.77 -24.84 -1.48
C ASP A 280 -4.27 -24.53 -1.62
N ASN A 281 -3.73 -23.75 -0.69
CA ASN A 281 -2.33 -23.31 -0.68
C ASN A 281 -1.92 -22.59 -1.98
N GLY A 282 -2.81 -21.73 -2.50
CA GLY A 282 -2.56 -20.94 -3.70
C GLY A 282 -2.59 -21.75 -5.00
N LYS A 283 -3.21 -22.94 -5.03
CA LYS A 283 -3.33 -23.75 -6.26
C LYS A 283 -3.90 -22.97 -7.44
N ASN A 284 -4.85 -22.08 -7.17
CA ASN A 284 -5.51 -21.27 -8.18
C ASN A 284 -4.89 -19.88 -8.36
N TRP A 285 -3.87 -19.56 -7.56
CA TRP A 285 -3.24 -18.27 -7.52
C TRP A 285 -2.39 -18.04 -8.77
N THR A 286 -2.52 -16.84 -9.34
CA THR A 286 -1.58 -16.32 -10.33
C THR A 286 -1.41 -14.82 -10.08
N MET A 287 -0.27 -14.27 -10.50
CA MET A 287 -0.02 -12.84 -10.45
C MET A 287 -1.13 -12.04 -11.14
N GLN A 288 -1.59 -12.51 -12.31
CA GLN A 288 -2.67 -11.88 -13.06
C GLN A 288 -3.98 -11.85 -12.26
N LYS A 289 -4.42 -12.98 -11.67
CA LYS A 289 -5.70 -13.03 -10.94
C LYS A 289 -5.71 -12.13 -9.71
N GLN A 290 -4.59 -12.05 -8.99
CA GLN A 290 -4.47 -11.14 -7.85
C GLN A 290 -4.43 -9.68 -8.32
N ALA A 291 -3.65 -9.36 -9.35
CA ALA A 291 -3.61 -8.02 -9.94
C ALA A 291 -4.99 -7.56 -10.47
N GLU A 292 -5.77 -8.46 -11.07
CA GLU A 292 -7.14 -8.18 -11.51
C GLU A 292 -8.08 -7.92 -10.33
N SER A 293 -7.94 -8.65 -9.23
CA SER A 293 -8.73 -8.43 -8.01
C SER A 293 -8.40 -7.09 -7.37
N TYR A 294 -7.12 -6.73 -7.32
CA TYR A 294 -6.66 -5.43 -6.85
C TYR A 294 -7.08 -4.30 -7.80
N ALA A 295 -7.05 -4.51 -9.12
CA ALA A 295 -7.50 -3.53 -10.11
C ALA A 295 -8.99 -3.19 -9.95
N ARG A 296 -9.84 -4.18 -9.59
CA ARG A 296 -11.25 -3.91 -9.24
C ARG A 296 -11.37 -3.00 -8.02
N ALA A 297 -10.56 -3.24 -6.99
CA ALA A 297 -10.54 -2.41 -5.79
C ALA A 297 -10.08 -0.97 -6.09
N VAL A 298 -9.01 -0.82 -6.88
CA VAL A 298 -8.53 0.48 -7.35
C VAL A 298 -9.60 1.21 -8.15
N ALA A 299 -10.26 0.52 -9.08
CA ALA A 299 -11.32 1.11 -9.89
C ALA A 299 -12.51 1.57 -9.04
N PHE A 300 -12.94 0.77 -8.06
CA PHE A 300 -13.97 1.16 -7.11
C PHE A 300 -13.59 2.44 -6.36
N ALA A 301 -12.38 2.49 -5.80
CA ALA A 301 -11.90 3.64 -5.05
C ALA A 301 -11.83 4.93 -5.89
N VAL A 302 -11.44 4.82 -7.17
CA VAL A 302 -11.45 5.94 -8.11
C VAL A 302 -12.88 6.46 -8.31
N ARG A 303 -13.85 5.58 -8.59
CA ARG A 303 -15.26 5.98 -8.77
C ARG A 303 -15.90 6.52 -7.49
N PHE A 304 -15.49 6.00 -6.34
CA PHE A 304 -15.89 6.51 -5.03
C PHE A 304 -15.45 7.96 -4.84
N TRP A 305 -14.17 8.28 -5.08
CA TRP A 305 -13.66 9.65 -4.92
C TRP A 305 -14.04 10.60 -6.05
N THR A 306 -14.49 10.11 -7.21
CA THR A 306 -15.09 10.96 -8.27
C THR A 306 -16.57 11.22 -8.06
N ALA A 307 -17.15 10.72 -6.95
CA ALA A 307 -18.58 10.77 -6.63
C ALA A 307 -19.50 10.10 -7.67
N SER A 308 -18.95 9.30 -8.58
CA SER A 308 -19.75 8.48 -9.51
C SER A 308 -20.54 7.40 -8.76
N ASP A 309 -19.98 6.92 -7.64
CA ASP A 309 -20.59 5.91 -6.76
C ASP A 309 -21.00 6.47 -5.38
N ALA A 310 -21.03 7.80 -5.18
CA ALA A 310 -21.31 8.42 -3.87
C ALA A 310 -22.70 8.08 -3.29
N ASN A 311 -23.61 7.59 -4.13
CA ASN A 311 -24.96 7.16 -3.74
C ASN A 311 -25.08 5.68 -3.39
N GLN A 312 -23.99 4.89 -3.47
CA GLN A 312 -24.02 3.54 -2.93
C GLN A 312 -24.09 3.66 -1.40
N ASN A 313 -25.24 3.28 -0.84
CA ASN A 313 -25.53 3.24 0.60
C ASN A 313 -24.68 2.17 1.29
N GLU A 314 -23.37 2.34 1.27
CA GLU A 314 -22.46 1.52 2.05
C GLU A 314 -22.37 2.08 3.45
N ASP A 315 -22.68 1.23 4.42
CA ASP A 315 -22.60 1.55 5.83
C ASP A 315 -21.15 1.95 6.16
N ALA A 316 -20.97 3.22 6.53
CA ALA A 316 -19.69 3.69 7.02
C ALA A 316 -19.46 3.08 8.41
N MET A 317 -18.32 2.41 8.56
CA MET A 317 -17.94 1.70 9.79
C MET A 317 -16.89 2.52 10.55
N THR A 318 -16.87 2.42 11.88
CA THR A 318 -15.72 2.96 12.64
C THR A 318 -14.48 2.09 12.39
N LEU A 319 -13.28 2.61 12.60
CA LEU A 319 -12.08 1.79 12.42
C LEU A 319 -12.06 0.52 13.30
N ALA A 320 -12.64 0.61 14.50
CA ALA A 320 -12.79 -0.52 15.40
C ALA A 320 -13.72 -1.59 14.82
N ASP A 321 -14.86 -1.19 14.24
CA ASP A 321 -15.79 -2.12 13.58
C ASP A 321 -15.14 -2.76 12.34
N ILE A 322 -14.39 -1.99 11.56
CA ILE A 322 -13.65 -2.51 10.40
C ILE A 322 -12.67 -3.58 10.87
N SER A 323 -11.85 -3.27 11.88
CA SER A 323 -10.89 -4.21 12.45
C SER A 323 -11.57 -5.48 12.99
N ALA A 324 -12.70 -5.35 13.68
CA ALA A 324 -13.46 -6.50 14.18
C ALA A 324 -14.10 -7.34 13.07
N SER A 325 -14.39 -6.74 11.90
CA SER A 325 -14.98 -7.43 10.75
C SER A 325 -13.99 -8.15 9.84
N VAL A 326 -12.69 -8.01 10.10
CA VAL A 326 -11.61 -8.62 9.32
C VAL A 326 -11.29 -9.99 9.90
N VAL A 327 -11.26 -11.00 9.04
CA VAL A 327 -10.76 -12.32 9.44
C VAL A 327 -9.25 -12.21 9.69
N PRO A 328 -8.75 -12.60 10.88
CA PRO A 328 -7.33 -12.52 11.19
C PRO A 328 -6.46 -13.29 10.19
N PHE A 329 -5.41 -12.64 9.69
CA PHE A 329 -4.46 -13.26 8.76
C PHE A 329 -3.06 -12.64 8.88
N GLU A 330 -2.06 -13.40 8.44
CA GLU A 330 -0.65 -13.00 8.38
C GLU A 330 -0.05 -13.31 7.00
N GLY A 331 0.56 -12.31 6.37
CA GLY A 331 1.25 -12.39 5.08
C GLY A 331 2.72 -12.83 5.16
N GLY A 332 3.19 -13.18 6.37
CA GLY A 332 4.58 -13.51 6.65
C GLY A 332 5.44 -12.31 7.01
N ASP A 333 6.65 -12.57 7.48
CA ASP A 333 7.61 -11.51 7.87
C ASP A 333 8.07 -10.72 6.65
N SER A 334 7.77 -9.42 6.61
CA SER A 334 8.14 -8.53 5.51
C SER A 334 9.65 -8.34 5.36
N ALA A 335 10.45 -8.66 6.38
CA ALA A 335 11.91 -8.56 6.30
C ALA A 335 12.57 -9.81 5.72
N SER A 336 11.88 -10.96 5.67
CA SER A 336 12.57 -12.22 5.35
C SER A 336 11.77 -13.33 4.67
N GLU A 337 10.45 -13.16 4.50
CA GLU A 337 9.59 -14.15 3.85
C GLU A 337 8.98 -13.60 2.55
N LEU A 338 8.40 -14.48 1.72
CA LEU A 338 7.53 -14.10 0.60
C LEU A 338 6.11 -13.82 1.08
N PHE A 339 5.36 -13.01 0.32
CA PHE A 339 4.01 -12.63 0.72
C PHE A 339 3.07 -13.78 0.43
N PHE A 340 2.44 -14.32 1.46
CA PHE A 340 1.40 -15.32 1.30
C PHE A 340 0.41 -15.21 2.48
N PRO A 341 -0.75 -14.58 2.29
CA PRO A 341 -1.69 -14.31 3.38
C PRO A 341 -2.32 -15.62 3.85
N ARG A 342 -2.07 -15.98 5.11
CA ARG A 342 -2.56 -17.20 5.77
C ARG A 342 -3.50 -16.82 6.90
N GLY A 343 -4.62 -17.52 7.02
CA GLY A 343 -5.51 -17.33 8.16
C GLY A 343 -4.80 -17.68 9.47
N VAL A 344 -4.98 -16.85 10.50
CA VAL A 344 -4.50 -17.17 11.84
C VAL A 344 -5.53 -18.08 12.48
N ILE A 345 -5.17 -19.35 12.68
CA ILE A 345 -5.96 -20.26 13.50
C ILE A 345 -5.78 -19.77 14.93
N SER A 346 -6.78 -19.07 15.47
CA SER A 346 -6.80 -18.77 16.90
C SER A 346 -6.68 -20.10 17.63
N ALA A 347 -5.59 -20.27 18.41
CA ALA A 347 -5.50 -21.41 19.30
C ALA A 347 -6.80 -21.46 20.09
N PRO A 348 -7.48 -22.62 20.19
CA PRO A 348 -8.70 -22.71 20.95
C PRO A 348 -8.38 -22.16 22.33
N THR A 349 -9.01 -21.03 22.68
CA THR A 349 -8.80 -20.39 23.97
C THR A 349 -9.14 -21.45 24.99
N SER A 350 -8.13 -22.09 25.58
CA SER A 350 -8.36 -23.06 26.62
C SER A 350 -9.00 -22.26 27.73
N LEU A 351 -10.32 -22.40 27.86
CA LEU A 351 -11.06 -22.01 29.05
C LEU A 351 -10.51 -22.89 30.16
N ALA A 352 -9.32 -22.54 30.64
CA ALA A 352 -8.75 -23.08 31.85
C ALA A 352 -9.70 -22.60 32.94
N GLY A 353 -10.69 -23.44 33.23
CA GLY A 353 -11.52 -23.31 34.40
C GLY A 353 -10.60 -23.24 35.59
N SER A 354 -10.36 -22.02 36.07
CA SER A 354 -9.92 -21.78 37.43
C SER A 354 -11.08 -22.15 38.35
N ALA A 355 -11.33 -23.44 38.48
CA ALA A 355 -12.00 -23.98 39.63
C ALA A 355 -11.00 -23.80 40.78
N GLY A 356 -11.22 -22.74 41.56
CA GLY A 356 -10.49 -22.50 42.79
C GLY A 356 -10.65 -23.70 43.71
N VAL A 357 -9.61 -24.51 43.81
CA VAL A 357 -9.38 -25.36 44.99
C VAL A 357 -8.29 -24.67 45.79
N ALA A 358 -8.74 -23.95 46.82
CA ALA A 358 -7.87 -23.54 47.90
C ALA A 358 -7.31 -24.82 48.55
N ASN A 359 -6.00 -25.02 48.51
CA ASN A 359 -5.36 -25.94 49.43
C ASN A 359 -4.00 -25.41 49.89
N THR A 360 -3.96 -25.10 51.18
CA THR A 360 -2.81 -24.71 51.97
C THR A 360 -1.92 -25.93 52.24
N SER A 361 -0.69 -25.93 51.72
CA SER A 361 0.45 -26.56 52.41
C SER A 361 1.77 -26.28 51.67
N ALA A 362 2.73 -25.74 52.42
CA ALA A 362 4.11 -25.52 52.00
C ALA A 362 4.86 -26.84 51.73
N PRO A 363 5.91 -26.82 50.89
CA PRO A 363 6.99 -27.79 51.03
C PRO A 363 8.37 -27.16 51.21
N LYS A 364 9.15 -27.91 51.99
CA LYS A 364 10.54 -27.73 52.38
C LYS A 364 11.50 -27.78 51.19
N SER A 365 12.59 -27.06 51.34
CA SER A 365 13.81 -27.11 50.53
C SER A 365 14.51 -28.47 50.59
N LEU A 366 15.16 -28.88 49.49
CA LEU A 366 16.57 -29.34 49.36
C LEU A 366 16.83 -30.06 48.01
N PRO A 367 18.10 -30.32 47.59
CA PRO A 367 18.60 -29.96 46.25
C PRO A 367 19.09 -31.13 45.37
N CYS A 368 19.67 -30.76 44.21
CA CYS A 368 20.74 -31.40 43.42
C CYS A 368 20.43 -32.08 42.07
N SER A 369 21.37 -31.82 41.14
CA SER A 369 21.70 -32.51 39.88
C SER A 369 20.72 -32.33 38.71
N GLY A 370 21.10 -32.04 37.47
CA GLY A 370 22.38 -32.15 36.79
C GLY A 370 22.38 -33.33 35.83
N ASN A 371 21.84 -33.21 34.61
CA ASN A 371 22.38 -33.94 33.44
C ASN A 371 21.78 -33.51 32.08
N LYS A 372 22.72 -33.16 31.19
CA LYS A 372 22.88 -33.54 29.76
C LYS A 372 21.65 -33.83 28.88
N GLY A 373 21.52 -32.98 27.86
CA GLY A 373 21.73 -33.37 26.46
C GLY A 373 20.66 -34.23 25.79
N SER A 374 19.77 -33.60 25.03
CA SER A 374 18.92 -34.28 24.04
C SER A 374 19.26 -33.82 22.63
N LYS A 375 19.67 -34.77 21.80
CA LYS A 375 19.95 -34.64 20.36
C LYS A 375 18.64 -34.71 19.59
N TYR A 376 18.41 -33.74 18.70
CA TYR A 376 17.33 -33.79 17.73
C TYR A 376 17.59 -34.88 16.67
N GLY A 377 16.68 -35.85 16.59
CA GLY A 377 16.65 -36.89 15.56
C GLY A 377 15.94 -36.42 14.30
N LEU A 378 16.47 -36.87 13.15
CA LEU A 378 15.94 -36.68 11.81
C LEU A 378 14.47 -37.14 11.70
N VAL A 379 13.62 -36.27 11.16
CA VAL A 379 12.27 -36.63 10.69
C VAL A 379 12.37 -37.21 9.28
N ARG A 380 11.99 -38.48 9.14
CA ARG A 380 11.81 -39.17 7.85
C ARG A 380 10.49 -38.75 7.18
N LYS A 381 10.52 -38.63 5.85
CA LYS A 381 9.35 -38.39 4.99
C LYS A 381 8.30 -39.51 5.13
N PRO A 382 6.99 -39.20 5.18
CA PRO A 382 5.96 -40.22 5.05
C PRO A 382 5.70 -40.56 3.59
N THR A 383 5.65 -41.86 3.33
CA THR A 383 5.23 -42.53 2.09
C THR A 383 3.71 -42.44 1.90
N SER A 384 3.30 -42.42 0.64
CA SER A 384 1.92 -42.34 0.16
C SER A 384 1.09 -43.58 0.51
N GLY A 385 0.05 -43.38 1.32
CA GLY A 385 -1.00 -44.36 1.58
C GLY A 385 -2.32 -43.93 0.94
N ARG A 386 -2.85 -44.77 0.05
CA ARG A 386 -4.13 -44.63 -0.65
C ARG A 386 -5.27 -45.06 0.30
N ILE A 387 -6.28 -44.23 0.52
CA ILE A 387 -7.53 -44.63 1.22
C ILE A 387 -8.74 -44.28 0.33
N PRO A 388 -9.76 -45.17 0.22
CA PRO A 388 -10.94 -44.95 -0.62
C PRO A 388 -12.00 -44.08 0.05
N GLY A 389 -12.79 -43.42 -0.79
CA GLY A 389 -13.69 -42.33 -0.42
C GLY A 389 -14.96 -42.72 0.34
N VAL A 390 -15.53 -41.70 0.96
CA VAL A 390 -16.91 -41.65 1.44
C VAL A 390 -17.45 -40.26 1.13
N GLY A 391 -18.57 -40.21 0.39
CA GLY A 391 -19.23 -38.98 0.01
C GLY A 391 -20.04 -38.37 1.15
N SER A 392 -20.15 -37.04 1.14
CA SER A 392 -21.26 -36.32 1.74
C SER A 392 -21.40 -34.98 1.04
N ALA A 393 -22.53 -34.84 0.34
CA ALA A 393 -22.97 -33.60 -0.26
C ALA A 393 -23.49 -32.67 0.84
N VAL A 394 -22.86 -31.51 1.00
CA VAL A 394 -23.42 -30.38 1.74
C VAL A 394 -23.78 -29.31 0.73
N VAL A 395 -25.08 -29.09 0.56
CA VAL A 395 -25.65 -28.01 -0.23
C VAL A 395 -25.43 -26.71 0.56
N SER A 396 -24.52 -25.86 0.08
CA SER A 396 -24.39 -24.49 0.57
C SER A 396 -25.08 -23.53 -0.41
N SER A 397 -26.16 -22.92 0.06
CA SER A 397 -26.88 -21.86 -0.65
C SER A 397 -26.05 -20.56 -0.58
N GLY A 398 -25.13 -20.38 -1.52
CA GLY A 398 -24.43 -19.12 -1.74
C GLY A 398 -25.34 -18.11 -2.44
N ARG A 399 -25.65 -16.98 -1.79
CA ARG A 399 -26.20 -15.80 -2.48
C ARG A 399 -25.12 -15.26 -3.41
N SER A 400 -25.36 -15.35 -4.72
CA SER A 400 -24.54 -14.63 -5.70
C SER A 400 -24.78 -13.13 -5.52
N TRP A 401 -23.69 -12.37 -5.49
CA TRP A 401 -23.77 -10.97 -5.88
C TRP A 401 -23.99 -10.97 -7.38
N ASN A 402 -25.24 -10.76 -7.81
CA ASN A 402 -25.53 -10.40 -9.19
C ASN A 402 -24.82 -9.08 -9.45
N VAL A 403 -23.69 -9.16 -10.15
CA VAL A 403 -23.21 -8.02 -10.93
C VAL A 403 -24.35 -7.67 -11.88
N PRO A 404 -24.89 -6.43 -11.87
CA PRO A 404 -25.89 -6.05 -12.85
C PRO A 404 -25.29 -6.25 -14.24
N GLN A 405 -25.82 -7.20 -15.01
CA GLN A 405 -25.59 -7.24 -16.44
C GLN A 405 -26.25 -5.99 -17.02
N PHE A 406 -25.45 -4.99 -17.38
CA PHE A 406 -25.92 -3.88 -18.20
C PHE A 406 -26.24 -4.40 -19.61
N SER A 407 -27.48 -4.83 -19.83
CA SER A 407 -28.02 -5.02 -21.17
C SER A 407 -28.52 -3.68 -21.72
N GLY A 408 -27.59 -2.79 -22.05
CA GLY A 408 -27.86 -1.60 -22.85
C GLY A 408 -27.69 -1.93 -24.32
N ALA A 409 -28.79 -2.09 -25.06
CA ALA A 409 -28.76 -2.20 -26.51
C ALA A 409 -28.14 -0.92 -27.13
N PRO A 410 -27.29 -1.03 -28.17
CA PRO A 410 -26.71 0.14 -28.80
C PRO A 410 -27.80 0.94 -29.53
N ARG A 411 -27.93 2.22 -29.19
CA ARG A 411 -28.68 3.18 -30.02
C ARG A 411 -27.90 3.42 -31.31
N THR A 412 -28.52 3.06 -32.42
CA THR A 412 -28.09 3.39 -33.78
C THR A 412 -27.97 4.91 -33.93
N VAL A 413 -26.75 5.42 -34.08
CA VAL A 413 -26.50 6.81 -34.46
C VAL A 413 -26.51 6.89 -35.99
N GLN A 414 -27.41 7.70 -36.53
CA GLN A 414 -27.49 8.01 -37.96
C GLN A 414 -26.17 8.62 -38.46
N ALA A 415 -25.69 8.07 -39.57
CA ALA A 415 -24.55 8.56 -40.31
C ALA A 415 -24.83 9.95 -40.93
N PHE A 416 -23.92 10.89 -40.73
CA PHE A 416 -23.80 12.09 -41.56
C PHE A 416 -22.40 12.19 -42.14
N GLY A 417 -22.35 12.26 -43.48
CA GLY A 417 -21.47 13.15 -44.24
C GLY A 417 -19.98 12.85 -44.26
N ALA A 418 -19.54 12.19 -45.32
CA ALA A 418 -18.14 12.13 -45.73
C ALA A 418 -17.59 13.52 -46.11
N MET A 419 -16.40 13.86 -45.61
CA MET A 419 -15.52 14.88 -46.20
C MET A 419 -14.09 14.34 -46.30
N SER A 420 -13.53 14.56 -47.49
CA SER A 420 -12.24 14.05 -48.01
C SER A 420 -11.00 14.69 -47.34
N PRO A 421 -9.79 14.09 -47.45
CA PRO A 421 -8.65 14.40 -46.60
C PRO A 421 -7.81 15.59 -47.12
N ARG A 422 -7.29 16.40 -46.18
CA ARG A 422 -6.17 17.33 -46.44
C ARG A 422 -4.88 16.77 -45.84
N ALA A 423 -3.81 16.96 -46.61
CA ALA A 423 -2.45 16.46 -46.46
C ALA A 423 -1.71 16.93 -45.17
N PRO A 424 -0.60 16.26 -44.78
CA PRO A 424 0.03 16.43 -43.48
C PRO A 424 0.97 17.65 -43.39
N CYS A 425 0.82 18.44 -42.32
CA CYS A 425 1.82 19.42 -41.91
C CYS A 425 3.00 18.73 -41.21
N ARG A 426 4.19 18.93 -41.78
CA ARG A 426 5.48 18.61 -41.16
C ARG A 426 5.67 19.43 -39.88
N ALA A 427 5.91 18.77 -38.75
CA ALA A 427 6.45 19.40 -37.55
C ALA A 427 7.91 18.96 -37.35
N ARG A 428 8.79 19.96 -37.24
CA ARG A 428 10.22 19.85 -37.02
C ARG A 428 10.51 19.24 -35.64
N ILE A 429 11.42 18.27 -35.62
CA ILE A 429 12.20 17.87 -34.46
C ILE A 429 13.16 19.02 -34.13
N VAL A 430 13.10 19.53 -32.91
CA VAL A 430 14.18 20.33 -32.30
C VAL A 430 14.69 19.51 -31.12
N SER A 431 15.88 18.97 -31.31
CA SER A 431 16.74 18.41 -30.29
C SER A 431 17.39 19.53 -29.47
N ALA A 432 17.26 19.51 -28.14
CA ALA A 432 18.25 20.12 -27.26
C ALA A 432 18.07 19.69 -25.79
N TRP A 433 19.17 19.14 -25.24
CA TRP A 433 19.56 18.94 -23.82
C TRP A 433 18.89 17.86 -22.98
#